data_AF-A0A3M8ASF5-F1
#
_entry.id   AF-A0A3M8ASF5-F1
#
_cell.length_a   1.000
_cell.length_b   1.000
_cell.length_c   1.000
_cell.angle_alpha   90.00
_cell.angle_beta   90.00
_cell.angle_gamma   90.00
#
_symmetry.space_group_name_H-M   'P 1'
#
loop_
_entity.id
_entity.type
_entity.pdbx_description
1 polymer ?
#
loop_
_entity_poly.entity_id
_entity_poly.type
_entity_poly.pdbx_seq_one_letter_code
_entity_poly.pdbx_strand_id
1 'polypeptide(L)'
;MLKKSIVSSLGVFLITVSLTHPTQAAEVNQTLSKVSDQSISSHASLNQAQATSSSYGSKMWIRNNQIVPQGWVITDSSADRFEITSIMGAKKGAKLWIRYNQVIPAGWVVTDRFNTLIQITFLG
;
A
#
# COMPACT_ATOMS: atom_id res chain seq x y z
N MET A 1 14.35 -62.92 4.89
CA MET A 1 14.68 -63.23 3.48
C MET A 1 13.42 -63.79 2.82
N LEU A 2 12.81 -63.05 1.88
CA LEU A 2 11.86 -63.62 0.93
C LEU A 2 11.85 -62.76 -0.34
N LYS A 3 12.10 -63.43 -1.46
CA LYS A 3 12.31 -62.93 -2.82
C LYS A 3 10.98 -62.56 -3.48
N LYS A 4 11.04 -61.69 -4.51
CA LYS A 4 10.29 -61.69 -5.78
C LYS A 4 10.72 -60.41 -6.55
N SER A 5 11.61 -60.48 -7.53
CA SER A 5 11.43 -60.92 -8.94
C SER A 5 10.83 -59.85 -9.85
N ILE A 6 11.45 -59.72 -11.04
CA ILE A 6 10.92 -59.29 -12.35
C ILE A 6 11.39 -57.92 -12.91
N VAL A 7 12.37 -58.05 -13.82
CA VAL A 7 12.63 -57.41 -15.13
C VAL A 7 11.71 -56.26 -15.59
N SER A 8 12.29 -55.19 -16.18
CA SER A 8 11.89 -54.69 -17.51
C SER A 8 12.86 -53.64 -18.07
N SER A 9 13.31 -53.86 -19.30
CA SER A 9 14.02 -52.89 -20.14
C SER A 9 13.06 -51.83 -20.67
N LEU A 10 13.45 -50.56 -20.70
CA LEU A 10 12.72 -49.58 -21.52
C LEU A 10 13.63 -48.50 -22.11
N GLY A 11 13.89 -48.68 -23.41
CA GLY A 11 14.06 -47.68 -24.47
C GLY A 11 14.66 -46.31 -24.14
N VAL A 12 15.86 -46.08 -24.67
CA VAL A 12 16.33 -44.74 -25.05
C VAL A 12 15.42 -44.22 -26.18
N PHE A 13 14.82 -43.05 -25.98
CA PHE A 13 14.29 -42.23 -27.07
C PHE A 13 14.82 -40.80 -26.92
N LEU A 14 15.72 -40.43 -27.83
CA LEU A 14 16.11 -39.06 -28.10
C LEU A 14 15.01 -38.42 -28.97
N ILE A 15 14.40 -37.34 -28.49
CA ILE A 15 13.61 -36.46 -29.36
C ILE A 15 14.02 -35.02 -29.05
N THR A 16 14.95 -34.51 -29.85
CA THR A 16 15.27 -33.09 -29.92
C THR A 16 14.28 -32.44 -30.89
N VAL A 17 13.35 -31.62 -30.40
CA VAL A 17 12.58 -30.72 -31.26
C VAL A 17 13.15 -29.32 -31.11
N SER A 18 13.93 -28.90 -32.10
CA SER A 18 14.37 -27.52 -32.25
C SER A 18 13.17 -26.65 -32.60
N LEU A 19 12.77 -25.74 -31.71
CA LEU A 19 11.80 -24.71 -32.05
C LEU A 19 12.52 -23.63 -32.86
N THR A 20 12.23 -23.59 -34.15
CA THR A 20 12.70 -22.57 -35.07
C THR A 20 12.12 -21.22 -34.67
N HIS A 21 13.00 -20.27 -34.33
CA HIS A 21 12.64 -18.87 -34.18
C HIS A 21 12.41 -18.30 -35.60
N PRO A 22 11.30 -17.59 -35.90
CA PRO A 22 11.29 -16.74 -37.07
C PRO A 22 12.22 -15.56 -36.82
N THR A 23 13.38 -15.58 -37.48
CA THR A 23 14.22 -14.40 -37.70
C THR A 23 13.50 -13.49 -38.69
N GLN A 24 13.07 -12.31 -38.25
CA GLN A 24 12.98 -11.15 -39.12
C GLN A 24 13.94 -10.09 -38.57
N ALA A 25 14.99 -9.84 -39.34
CA ALA A 25 16.03 -8.87 -39.03
C ALA A 25 15.68 -7.49 -39.60
N ALA A 26 16.00 -6.45 -38.81
CA ALA A 26 16.19 -5.03 -39.13
C ALA A 26 14.98 -4.29 -39.76
N GLU A 27 14.58 -3.11 -39.27
CA GLU A 27 15.42 -1.92 -39.28
C GLU A 27 14.97 -0.89 -38.22
N VAL A 28 15.94 -0.31 -37.51
CA VAL A 28 15.78 0.77 -36.54
C VAL A 28 15.52 2.07 -37.28
N ASN A 29 14.55 2.89 -36.84
CA ASN A 29 14.73 4.35 -36.78
C ASN A 29 13.78 5.01 -35.77
N GLN A 30 14.38 5.78 -34.87
CA GLN A 30 13.78 6.47 -33.75
C GLN A 30 12.94 7.67 -34.21
N THR A 31 11.74 7.86 -33.65
CA THR A 31 11.13 9.20 -33.52
C THR A 31 10.16 9.24 -32.33
N LEU A 32 10.71 9.64 -31.20
CA LEU A 32 10.21 10.61 -30.22
C LEU A 32 8.69 10.72 -29.91
N SER A 33 8.43 10.59 -28.61
CA SER A 33 7.34 11.15 -27.76
C SER A 33 5.97 10.46 -27.72
N LYS A 34 5.62 9.89 -26.54
CA LYS A 34 4.81 10.61 -25.53
C LYS A 34 4.65 9.81 -24.22
N VAL A 35 5.41 10.27 -23.21
CA VAL A 35 5.11 10.30 -21.76
C VAL A 35 4.91 8.96 -21.02
N SER A 36 5.99 8.52 -20.41
CA SER A 36 6.02 7.61 -19.26
C SER A 36 5.53 8.32 -17.98
N ASP A 37 4.24 8.18 -17.65
CA ASP A 37 3.66 8.64 -16.37
C ASP A 37 3.22 7.49 -15.45
N GLN A 38 3.77 6.29 -15.60
CA GLN A 38 3.35 5.12 -14.79
C GLN A 38 4.13 4.92 -13.47
N SER A 39 5.00 5.84 -13.06
CA SER A 39 5.79 5.69 -11.82
C SER A 39 5.24 6.46 -10.60
N ILE A 40 4.28 7.37 -10.77
CA ILE A 40 3.84 8.25 -9.66
C ILE A 40 2.53 7.75 -9.00
N SER A 41 1.75 6.93 -9.70
CA SER A 41 0.36 6.61 -9.31
C SER A 41 0.19 5.32 -8.50
N SER A 42 1.13 4.37 -8.57
CA SER A 42 0.96 3.06 -7.92
C SER A 42 1.07 3.13 -6.40
N HIS A 43 2.04 3.87 -5.87
CA HIS A 43 2.19 4.05 -4.42
C HIS A 43 1.10 4.94 -3.81
N ALA A 44 0.66 5.97 -4.54
CA ALA A 44 -0.45 6.81 -4.11
C ALA A 44 -1.77 6.02 -4.08
N SER A 45 -2.01 5.16 -5.06
CA SER A 45 -3.21 4.31 -5.12
C SER A 45 -3.20 3.17 -4.11
N LEU A 46 -2.04 2.55 -3.82
CA LEU A 46 -1.93 1.54 -2.76
C LEU A 46 -2.17 2.14 -1.37
N ASN A 47 -1.57 3.31 -1.09
CA ASN A 47 -1.80 4.00 0.18
C ASN A 47 -3.26 4.45 0.34
N GLN A 48 -3.92 4.86 -0.75
CA GLN A 48 -5.35 5.19 -0.73
C GLN A 48 -6.23 3.95 -0.55
N ALA A 49 -5.94 2.85 -1.24
CA ALA A 49 -6.68 1.60 -1.05
C ALA A 49 -6.54 1.06 0.38
N GLN A 50 -5.31 1.05 0.93
CA GLN A 50 -5.05 0.70 2.33
C GLN A 50 -5.70 1.68 3.31
N ALA A 51 -5.83 2.96 2.94
CA ALA A 51 -6.52 3.95 3.75
C ALA A 51 -8.01 3.64 3.89
N THR A 52 -8.67 3.08 2.88
CA THR A 52 -10.12 2.84 2.87
C THR A 52 -10.58 1.61 3.66
N SER A 53 -9.71 0.61 3.89
CA SER A 53 -10.04 -0.62 4.62
C SER A 53 -9.50 -0.65 6.05
N SER A 54 -9.16 0.52 6.59
CA SER A 54 -8.44 0.63 7.86
C SER A 54 -9.37 0.73 9.07
N SER A 55 -8.99 0.07 10.16
CA SER A 55 -9.68 0.15 11.46
C SER A 55 -9.12 1.28 12.35
N TYR A 56 -9.91 1.67 13.33
CA TYR A 56 -9.55 2.67 14.33
C TYR A 56 -8.15 2.41 14.93
N GLY A 57 -7.31 3.44 14.93
CA GLY A 57 -5.96 3.37 15.48
C GLY A 57 -4.90 2.80 14.53
N SER A 58 -5.25 2.36 13.33
CA SER A 58 -4.26 2.01 12.30
C SER A 58 -3.40 3.23 11.97
N LYS A 59 -2.11 3.01 11.71
CA LYS A 59 -1.14 4.08 11.46
C LYS A 59 -0.42 3.90 10.13
N MET A 60 -0.09 5.01 9.48
CA MET A 60 0.86 5.03 8.38
C MET A 60 1.55 6.38 8.27
N TRP A 61 2.65 6.42 7.53
CA TRP A 61 3.41 7.64 7.28
C TRP A 61 3.28 8.08 5.82
N ILE A 62 2.75 9.29 5.61
CA ILE A 62 2.64 9.92 4.29
C ILE A 62 3.68 11.03 4.14
N ARG A 63 4.02 11.44 2.91
CA ARG A 63 4.84 12.65 2.71
C ARG A 63 4.02 13.89 3.08
N ASN A 64 4.68 14.92 3.59
CA ASN A 64 4.00 16.15 4.05
C ASN A 64 3.34 16.98 2.94
N ASN A 65 3.61 16.67 1.67
CA ASN A 65 2.98 17.27 0.49
C ASN A 65 1.83 16.42 -0.08
N GLN A 66 1.47 15.31 0.58
CA GLN A 66 0.35 14.47 0.18
C GLN A 66 -0.92 14.84 0.95
N ILE A 67 -2.07 14.62 0.31
CA ILE A 67 -3.37 14.80 0.93
C ILE A 67 -3.58 13.71 1.99
N VAL A 68 -4.00 14.11 3.19
CA VAL A 68 -4.43 13.18 4.25
C VAL A 68 -5.74 12.51 3.80
N PRO A 69 -5.81 11.17 3.73
CA PRO A 69 -7.03 10.49 3.33
C PRO A 69 -8.22 10.79 4.25
N GLN A 70 -9.43 10.72 3.71
CA GLN A 70 -10.65 10.85 4.52
C GLN A 70 -10.70 9.77 5.61
N GLY A 71 -11.11 10.14 6.82
CA GLY A 71 -11.14 9.22 7.96
C GLY A 71 -9.78 9.01 8.62
N TRP A 72 -8.80 9.87 8.33
CA TRP A 72 -7.49 9.88 8.96
C TRP A 72 -7.17 11.27 9.52
N VAL A 73 -6.33 11.30 10.55
CA VAL A 73 -5.86 12.53 11.22
C VAL A 73 -4.37 12.45 11.47
N ILE A 74 -3.67 13.58 11.45
CA ILE A 74 -2.23 13.65 11.75
C ILE A 74 -2.02 13.52 13.26
N THR A 75 -1.25 12.52 13.68
CA THR A 75 -0.90 12.28 15.08
C THR A 75 0.54 12.66 15.40
N ASP A 76 1.41 12.63 14.40
CA ASP A 76 2.81 13.02 14.54
C ASP A 76 3.37 13.63 13.24
N SER A 77 4.53 14.26 13.32
CA SER A 77 5.21 14.88 12.18
C SER A 77 6.72 14.81 12.32
N SER A 78 7.40 14.40 11.25
CA SER A 78 8.83 14.59 11.06
C SER A 78 9.10 15.78 10.12
N ALA A 79 10.35 15.96 9.67
CA ALA A 79 10.73 17.03 8.76
C ALA A 79 9.98 16.99 7.41
N ASP A 80 9.77 15.79 6.86
CA ASP A 80 9.27 15.57 5.50
C ASP A 80 8.01 14.68 5.45
N ARG A 81 7.54 14.18 6.59
CA ARG A 81 6.43 13.22 6.66
C ARG A 81 5.48 13.50 7.82
N PHE A 82 4.26 13.01 7.66
CA PHE A 82 3.25 12.99 8.71
C PHE A 82 2.89 11.55 9.05
N GLU A 83 2.84 11.24 10.34
CA GLU A 83 2.15 10.04 10.81
C GLU A 83 0.66 10.37 10.87
N ILE A 84 -0.12 9.59 10.15
CA ILE A 84 -1.57 9.66 10.17
C ILE A 84 -2.14 8.42 10.87
N THR A 85 -3.20 8.62 11.64
CA THR A 85 -3.94 7.57 12.34
C THR A 85 -5.39 7.55 11.86
N SER A 86 -5.90 6.35 11.58
CA SER A 86 -7.29 6.15 11.17
C SER A 86 -8.24 6.34 12.34
N ILE A 87 -9.31 7.10 12.11
CA ILE A 87 -10.42 7.31 13.05
C ILE A 87 -11.66 6.48 12.68
N MET A 88 -11.59 5.68 11.62
CA MET A 88 -12.74 4.91 11.12
C MET A 88 -13.10 3.76 12.06
N GLY A 89 -14.39 3.54 12.29
CA GLY A 89 -14.87 2.52 13.22
C GLY A 89 -14.60 2.84 14.70
N ALA A 90 -14.28 4.10 15.03
CA ALA A 90 -14.19 4.55 16.41
C ALA A 90 -15.50 4.30 17.17
N LYS A 91 -15.40 3.78 18.39
CA LYS A 91 -16.54 3.62 19.30
C LYS A 91 -16.70 4.88 20.14
N LYS A 92 -17.92 5.19 20.59
CA LYS A 92 -18.19 6.30 21.51
C LYS A 92 -17.26 6.23 22.72
N GLY A 93 -16.62 7.34 23.06
CA GLY A 93 -15.61 7.45 24.10
C GLY A 93 -14.18 7.16 23.63
N ALA A 94 -13.95 6.76 22.38
CA ALA A 94 -12.61 6.63 21.82
C ALA A 94 -11.87 7.97 21.89
N LYS A 95 -10.58 7.93 22.26
CA LYS A 95 -9.73 9.10 22.45
C LYS A 95 -8.48 9.02 21.60
N LEU A 96 -8.09 10.15 21.01
CA LEU A 96 -6.87 10.25 20.22
C LEU A 96 -6.22 11.62 20.43
N TRP A 97 -4.90 11.63 20.60
CA TRP A 97 -4.11 12.86 20.57
C TRP A 97 -3.71 13.16 19.13
N ILE A 98 -4.05 14.34 18.63
CA ILE A 98 -3.72 14.78 17.28
C ILE A 98 -2.92 16.08 17.33
N ARG A 99 -2.14 16.36 16.28
CA ARG A 99 -1.45 17.65 16.14
C ARG A 99 -2.48 18.79 16.08
N TYR A 100 -2.16 19.91 16.72
CA TYR A 100 -2.96 21.13 16.64
C TYR A 100 -3.11 21.65 15.19
N ASN A 101 -4.08 22.55 14.96
CA ASN A 101 -4.39 23.16 13.64
C ASN A 101 -4.93 22.19 12.57
N GLN A 102 -5.61 21.13 12.99
CA GLN A 102 -6.38 20.27 12.11
C GLN A 102 -7.87 20.55 12.23
N VAL A 103 -8.63 20.28 11.16
CA VAL A 103 -10.09 20.25 11.23
C VAL A 103 -10.51 19.09 12.13
N ILE A 104 -11.35 19.37 13.11
CA ILE A 104 -11.88 18.33 14.00
C ILE A 104 -12.88 17.47 13.22
N PRO A 105 -12.71 16.14 13.16
CA PRO A 105 -13.62 15.27 12.41
C PRO A 105 -15.05 15.28 12.99
N ALA A 106 -16.05 15.02 12.13
CA ALA A 106 -17.45 14.97 12.56
C ALA A 106 -17.67 13.93 13.67
N GLY A 107 -18.47 14.29 14.67
CA GLY A 107 -18.74 13.46 15.86
C GLY A 107 -17.62 13.44 16.89
N TRP A 108 -16.49 14.10 16.64
CA TRP A 108 -15.40 14.26 17.62
C TRP A 108 -15.46 15.64 18.28
N VAL A 109 -15.03 15.71 19.54
CA VAL A 109 -14.89 16.97 20.29
C VAL A 109 -13.52 17.04 20.94
N VAL A 110 -12.98 18.25 21.10
CA VAL A 110 -11.74 18.46 21.86
C VAL A 110 -12.03 18.35 23.35
N THR A 111 -11.28 17.51 24.06
CA THR A 111 -11.47 17.26 25.50
C THR A 111 -10.27 17.63 26.36
N ASP A 112 -9.08 17.76 25.76
CA ASP A 112 -7.86 18.12 26.48
C ASP A 112 -6.81 18.73 25.53
N ARG A 113 -5.77 19.37 26.07
CA ARG A 113 -4.66 19.99 25.31
C ARG A 113 -3.33 19.84 26.04
N PHE A 114 -2.28 19.51 25.30
CA PHE A 114 -0.93 19.38 25.84
C PHE A 114 0.10 19.81 24.78
N ASN A 115 0.86 20.86 25.07
CA ASN A 115 1.82 21.46 24.13
C ASN A 115 1.18 21.76 22.77
N THR A 116 1.63 21.05 21.73
CA THR A 116 1.17 21.15 20.33
C THR A 116 0.19 20.05 19.96
N LEU A 117 -0.39 19.37 20.96
CA LEU A 117 -1.36 18.30 20.79
C LEU A 117 -2.69 18.70 21.40
N ILE A 118 -3.76 18.21 20.78
CA ILE A 118 -5.12 18.27 21.31
C ILE A 118 -5.65 16.84 21.41
N GLN A 119 -6.33 16.52 22.52
CA GLN A 119 -7.05 15.27 22.64
C GLN A 119 -8.44 15.47 22.07
N ILE A 120 -8.84 14.58 21.16
CA ILE A 120 -10.21 14.48 20.67
C ILE A 120 -10.86 13.22 21.22
N THR A 121 -12.15 13.33 21.55
CA THR A 121 -12.99 12.21 22.01
C THR A 121 -14.21 12.06 21.10
N PHE A 122 -14.49 10.83 20.64
CA PHE A 122 -15.64 10.55 19.77
C PHE A 122 -16.94 10.43 20.58
N LEU A 123 -17.98 11.14 20.20
CA LEU A 123 -19.27 11.16 20.90
C LEU A 123 -20.39 10.38 20.19
N GLY A 124 -20.20 10.05 18.91
CA GLY A 124 -21.24 9.49 18.03
C GLY A 124 -21.77 10.52 17.06
#